data_AF-A0A1X1KI88-F1
#
_entry.id   AF-A0A1X1KI88-F1
#
_cell.length_a   1.000
_cell.length_b   1.000
_cell.length_c   1.000
_cell.angle_alpha   90.00
_cell.angle_beta   90.00
_cell.angle_gamma   90.00
#
_symmetry.space_group_name_H-M   'P 1'
#
loop_
_entity.id
_entity.type
_entity.pdbx_description
1 polymer ?
#
loop_
_entity_poly.entity_id
_entity_poly.type
_entity_poly.pdbx_seq_one_letter_code
_entity_poly.pdbx_strand_id
1 'polypeptide(L)'
;MRPKKYPYTGSKIKKVTTTGIGARELVVFPNVVFRKDLLKHIFSVVKIHDNTTIIYFRIPKVFGYEEERAKVHLSYEKTMRILNSY
;
A
#
# COMPACT_ATOMS: atom_id res chain seq x y z
N MET A 1 22.12 -28.61 32.03
CA MET A 1 21.41 -28.05 30.84
C MET A 1 22.32 -28.22 29.63
N ARG A 2 21.88 -28.87 28.54
CA ARG A 2 22.71 -29.02 27.32
C ARG A 2 22.38 -27.91 26.31
N PRO A 3 23.36 -27.20 25.75
CA PRO A 3 23.11 -26.16 24.76
C PRO A 3 22.56 -26.77 23.46
N LYS A 4 21.55 -26.11 22.86
CA LYS A 4 21.02 -26.51 21.54
C LYS A 4 22.12 -26.33 20.49
N LYS A 5 22.36 -27.35 19.66
CA LYS A 5 23.37 -27.38 18.59
C LYS A 5 23.25 -26.22 17.59
N TYR A 6 22.04 -25.69 17.40
CA TYR A 6 21.77 -24.51 16.59
C TYR A 6 20.78 -23.58 17.33
N PRO A 7 21.27 -22.60 18.09
CA PRO A 7 20.42 -21.69 18.87
C PRO A 7 19.60 -20.72 18.01
N TYR A 8 19.90 -20.60 16.71
CA TYR A 8 19.25 -19.68 15.77
C TYR A 8 18.40 -20.35 14.70
N THR A 9 18.12 -21.66 14.81
CA THR A 9 17.04 -22.33 14.05
C THR A 9 15.67 -21.94 14.61
N GLY A 10 15.44 -20.65 14.79
CA GLY A 10 14.12 -20.10 15.01
C GLY A 10 13.32 -20.28 13.72
N SER A 11 12.09 -20.75 13.85
CA SER A 11 11.13 -20.89 12.75
C SER A 11 11.21 -19.66 11.85
N LYS A 12 11.32 -19.84 10.51
CA LYS A 12 11.39 -18.73 9.55
C LYS A 12 10.20 -17.82 9.85
N ILE A 13 10.45 -16.70 10.54
CA ILE A 13 9.45 -15.67 10.76
C ILE A 13 8.98 -15.35 9.35
N LYS A 14 7.69 -15.58 9.06
CA LYS A 14 7.08 -15.20 7.78
C LYS A 14 7.08 -13.67 7.75
N LYS A 15 8.26 -13.08 7.55
CA LYS A 15 8.38 -11.67 7.23
C LYS A 15 7.60 -11.52 5.95
N VAL A 16 6.55 -10.71 5.99
CA VAL A 16 5.80 -10.30 4.82
C VAL A 16 6.82 -9.57 3.95
N THR A 17 7.50 -10.33 3.10
CA THR A 17 8.56 -9.83 2.24
C THR A 17 7.87 -9.22 1.04
N THR A 18 8.47 -8.20 0.43
CA THR A 18 8.00 -7.54 -0.80
C THR A 18 7.87 -8.49 -2.01
N THR A 19 8.23 -9.75 -1.84
CA THR A 19 8.12 -10.86 -2.81
C THR A 19 7.23 -12.02 -2.32
N GLY A 20 6.61 -11.91 -1.14
CA GLY A 20 5.70 -12.90 -0.56
C GLY A 20 4.22 -12.65 -0.89
N ILE A 21 3.32 -13.41 -0.25
CA ILE A 21 1.85 -13.30 -0.43
C ILE A 21 1.37 -11.85 -0.25
N GLY A 22 1.88 -11.16 0.78
CA GLY A 22 1.50 -9.76 1.04
C GLY A 22 1.99 -8.75 0.02
N ALA A 23 2.85 -9.11 -0.94
CA ALA A 23 3.23 -8.24 -2.05
C ALA A 23 2.25 -8.31 -3.23
N ARG A 24 1.58 -9.46 -3.42
CA ARG A 24 0.54 -9.63 -4.45
C ARG A 24 -0.70 -8.78 -4.18
N GLU A 25 -0.88 -8.38 -2.92
CA GLU A 25 -1.99 -7.56 -2.43
C GLU A 25 -1.65 -6.06 -2.37
N LEU A 26 -0.56 -5.61 -2.98
CA LEU A 26 -0.16 -4.20 -2.98
C LEU A 26 -0.41 -3.54 -4.33
N VAL A 27 -0.71 -2.25 -4.26
CA VAL A 27 -0.65 -1.31 -5.38
C VAL A 27 0.60 -0.48 -5.20
N VAL A 28 1.49 -0.54 -6.19
CA VAL A 28 2.83 0.06 -6.11
C VAL A 28 2.90 1.29 -7.01
N PHE A 29 3.27 2.42 -6.41
CA PHE A 29 3.63 3.65 -7.09
C PHE A 29 5.12 3.97 -6.88
N PRO A 30 5.70 4.93 -7.62
CA PRO A 30 7.12 5.25 -7.50
C PRO A 30 7.59 5.62 -6.10
N ASN A 31 6.72 6.28 -5.30
CA ASN A 31 7.07 6.82 -3.99
C ASN A 31 6.17 6.32 -2.85
N VAL A 32 5.05 5.66 -3.15
CA VAL A 32 4.11 5.15 -2.15
C VAL A 32 3.64 3.76 -2.53
N VAL A 33 3.27 2.97 -1.52
CA VAL A 33 2.69 1.64 -1.69
C VAL A 33 1.55 1.50 -0.69
N PHE A 34 0.45 0.91 -1.12
CA PHE A 34 -0.67 0.63 -0.23
C PHE A 34 -1.36 -0.68 -0.61
N ARG A 35 -2.16 -1.22 0.30
CA ARG A 35 -2.89 -2.48 0.08
C ARG A 35 -4.04 -2.29 -0.90
N LYS A 36 -4.28 -3.28 -1.75
CA LYS A 36 -5.43 -3.31 -2.68
C LYS A 36 -6.76 -3.15 -1.95
N ASP A 37 -6.87 -3.59 -0.70
CA ASP A 37 -8.05 -3.38 0.14
C ASP A 37 -8.42 -1.90 0.32
N LEU A 38 -7.47 -0.98 0.18
CA LEU A 38 -7.71 0.46 0.26
C LEU A 38 -8.26 1.07 -1.03
N LEU A 39 -8.23 0.34 -2.16
CA LEU A 39 -8.82 0.82 -3.43
C LEU A 39 -10.31 1.13 -3.26
N LYS A 40 -11.04 0.33 -2.49
CA LYS A 40 -12.48 0.55 -2.18
C LYS A 40 -12.76 1.82 -1.36
N HIS A 41 -11.72 2.38 -0.76
CA HIS A 41 -11.80 3.59 0.07
C HIS A 41 -11.27 4.82 -0.66
N ILE A 42 -10.90 4.72 -1.94
CA ILE A 42 -10.56 5.89 -2.74
C ILE A 42 -11.82 6.74 -2.93
N PHE A 43 -11.77 7.97 -2.42
CA PHE A 43 -12.85 8.93 -2.52
C PHE A 43 -12.68 9.83 -3.76
N SER A 44 -11.47 10.36 -3.96
CA SER A 44 -11.17 11.21 -5.11
C SER A 44 -9.69 11.16 -5.48
N VAL A 45 -9.40 11.43 -6.75
CA VAL A 45 -8.04 11.54 -7.28
C VAL A 45 -7.92 12.90 -7.95
N VAL A 46 -6.98 13.72 -7.49
CA VAL A 46 -6.85 15.11 -7.92
C VAL A 46 -5.47 15.33 -8.55
N LYS A 47 -5.45 15.88 -9.77
CA LYS A 47 -4.24 16.38 -10.41
C LYS A 47 -3.84 17.70 -9.74
N ILE A 48 -2.60 17.82 -9.29
CA ILE A 48 -2.08 19.09 -8.74
C ILE A 48 -1.14 19.75 -9.73
N HIS A 49 -0.03 19.08 -10.07
CA HIS A 49 0.97 19.54 -11.03
C HIS A 49 1.25 18.41 -12.03
N ASP A 50 1.95 18.71 -13.13
CA ASP A 50 2.02 17.82 -14.30
C ASP A 50 2.49 16.38 -14.01
N ASN A 51 3.27 16.18 -12.95
CA ASN A 51 3.73 14.86 -12.51
C ASN A 51 3.37 14.53 -11.05
N THR A 52 2.36 15.17 -10.48
CA THR A 52 1.93 14.93 -9.09
C THR A 52 0.42 14.81 -8.99
N THR A 53 -0.01 13.71 -8.38
CA THR A 53 -1.41 13.38 -8.15
C THR A 53 -1.62 13.10 -6.68
N ILE A 54 -2.70 13.59 -6.09
CA ILE A 54 -3.11 13.20 -4.73
C ILE A 54 -4.29 12.24 -4.82
N ILE A 55 -4.18 11.12 -4.11
CA ILE A 55 -5.27 10.19 -3.88
C ILE A 55 -5.81 10.47 -2.49
N TYR A 56 -7.10 10.77 -2.40
CA TYR A 56 -7.83 10.94 -1.16
C TYR A 56 -8.54 9.64 -0.81
N PHE A 57 -8.31 9.16 0.40
CA PHE A 57 -8.96 7.99 0.97
C PHE A 57 -9.94 8.42 2.04
N ARG A 58 -11.08 7.74 2.08
CA ARG A 58 -12.12 7.91 3.10
C ARG A 58 -12.39 6.56 3.75
N ILE A 59 -11.71 6.30 4.85
CA ILE A 59 -11.77 5.01 5.56
C ILE A 59 -12.87 5.08 6.63
N PRO A 60 -13.84 4.16 6.63
CA PRO A 60 -14.92 4.17 7.62
C PRO A 60 -14.39 3.86 9.02
N LYS A 61 -14.84 4.64 10.00
CA LYS A 61 -14.57 4.48 11.44
C LYS A 61 -15.89 4.40 12.19
N VAL A 62 -15.85 3.97 13.45
CA VAL A 62 -17.06 3.70 14.27
C VAL A 62 -18.03 4.90 14.30
N PHE A 63 -17.51 6.13 14.25
CA PHE A 63 -18.31 7.36 14.18
C PHE A 63 -17.78 8.33 13.11
N GLY A 64 -17.87 7.93 11.84
CA GLY A 64 -17.58 8.80 10.69
C GLY A 64 -16.53 8.22 9.76
N TYR A 65 -15.75 9.10 9.15
CA TYR A 65 -14.71 8.70 8.22
C TYR A 65 -13.39 9.38 8.57
N GLU A 66 -12.32 8.62 8.44
CA GLU A 66 -10.96 9.12 8.53
C GLU A 66 -10.48 9.44 7.12
N GLU A 67 -10.11 10.71 6.90
CA GLU A 67 -9.58 11.17 5.63
C GLU A 67 -8.06 11.04 5.63
N GLU A 68 -7.54 10.25 4.71
CA GLU A 68 -6.11 10.13 4.46
C GLU A 68 -5.80 10.59 3.04
N ARG A 69 -4.57 11.06 2.83
CA ARG A 69 -4.10 11.50 1.51
C ARG A 69 -2.75 10.88 1.19
N ALA A 70 -2.63 10.30 0.00
CA ALA A 70 -1.36 9.85 -0.54
C ALA A 70 -0.94 10.75 -1.69
N LYS A 71 0.22 11.39 -1.55
CA LYS A 71 0.85 12.13 -2.64
C LYS A 71 1.63 11.16 -3.51
N VAL A 72 1.27 11.04 -4.77
CA VAL A 72 1.90 10.19 -5.76
C VAL A 72 2.73 11.04 -6.71
N HIS A 73 4.00 10.70 -6.90
CA HIS A 73 4.90 11.34 -7.86
C HIS A 73 4.73 10.74 -9.26
N LEU A 74 3.50 10.79 -9.77
CA LEU A 74 3.12 10.30 -11.09
C LEU A 74 2.02 11.19 -11.68
N SER A 75 1.99 11.31 -13.00
CA SER A 75 0.94 12.07 -13.69
C SER A 75 -0.43 11.43 -13.46
N TYR A 76 -1.49 12.25 -13.58
CA TYR A 76 -2.86 11.82 -13.32
C TYR A 76 -3.26 10.62 -14.18
N GLU A 77 -3.04 10.69 -15.50
CA GLU A 77 -3.38 9.63 -16.44
C GLU A 77 -2.67 8.32 -16.12
N LYS A 78 -1.38 8.38 -15.82
CA LYS A 78 -0.60 7.19 -15.44
C LYS A 78 -1.08 6.62 -14.11
N THR A 79 -1.43 7.48 -13.15
CA THR A 79 -1.99 7.07 -11.85
C THR A 79 -3.32 6.35 -12.05
N MET A 80 -4.22 6.92 -12.84
CA MET A 80 -5.52 6.31 -13.17
C MET A 80 -5.36 4.99 -13.91
N ARG A 81 -4.39 4.89 -14.84
CA ARG A 81 -4.11 3.63 -15.55
C ARG A 81 -3.67 2.51 -14.60
N ILE A 82 -2.89 2.84 -13.58
CA ILE A 82 -2.48 1.87 -12.55
C ILE A 82 -3.69 1.48 -11.69
N LEU A 83 -4.46 2.46 -11.20
CA LEU A 83 -5.64 2.19 -10.37
C LEU A 83 -6.67 1.34 -11.10
N ASN A 84 -6.91 1.59 -12.39
CA ASN A 84 -7.85 0.84 -13.22
C ASN A 84 -7.33 -0.54 -13.68
N SER A 85 -6.06 -0.86 -13.43
CA SER A 85 -5.50 -2.17 -13.77
C SER A 85 -5.77 -3.25 -12.72
N TYR A 86 -6.34 -2.86 -11.58
CA TYR A 86 -6.69 -3.72 -10.45
C TYR A 86 -8.20 -3.79 -10.25
#